data_AF-A0A3N5YHR7-F1
#
_entry.id   AF-A0A3N5YHR7-F1
#
_cell.length_a   1.000
_cell.length_b   1.000
_cell.length_c   1.000
_cell.angle_alpha   90.00
_cell.angle_beta   90.00
_cell.angle_gamma   90.00
#
_symmetry.space_group_name_H-M   'P 1'
#
loop_
_entity.id
_entity.type
_entity.pdbx_description
1 polymer ?
#
loop_
_entity_poly.entity_id
_entity_poly.type
_entity_poly.pdbx_seq_one_letter_code
_entity_poly.pdbx_strand_id
1 'polypeptide(L)'
;TNGKVFCDPLGDFTRWRQALLGCYPEDVRLKKIASLCITIAQTGQYNFARSMRRGELFSASYSVVKFCTDAIALVFLLNRRYAPFYKWLHRAVKDLPLMGHEVHKCVGALLTAAEPEQQEETLEAVSVLLADELRRQGLSDSPSDFLLDHAPRVQSHIRDATLRQHLSA
;
A
#
# COMPACT_ATOMS: atom_id res chain seq x y z
N THR A 1 8.98 13.86 6.17
CA THR A 1 10.11 14.80 6.28
C THR A 1 10.40 15.04 7.74
N ASN A 2 11.39 14.35 8.30
CA ASN A 2 11.61 14.32 9.76
C ASN A 2 12.74 15.27 10.23
N GLY A 3 13.29 16.08 9.33
CA GLY A 3 14.32 17.08 9.66
C GLY A 3 13.73 18.44 10.07
N LYS A 4 14.43 19.14 10.97
CA LYS A 4 14.15 20.52 11.38
C LYS A 4 14.93 21.50 10.49
N VAL A 5 14.32 22.61 10.11
CA VAL A 5 14.99 23.72 9.43
C VAL A 5 15.58 24.62 10.50
N PHE A 6 16.91 24.80 10.49
CA PHE A 6 17.61 25.63 11.46
C PHE A 6 17.83 27.07 10.97
N CYS A 7 17.99 27.26 9.66
CA CYS A 7 18.21 28.55 9.02
C CYS A 7 17.63 28.52 7.60
N ASP A 8 16.81 29.52 7.26
CA ASP A 8 16.24 29.72 5.91
C ASP A 8 15.78 31.18 5.76
N PRO A 9 16.70 32.16 5.72
CA PRO A 9 16.36 33.58 5.76
C PRO A 9 15.61 34.06 4.51
N LEU A 10 15.77 33.37 3.37
CA LEU A 10 15.06 33.68 2.12
C LEU A 10 13.69 32.99 2.05
N GLY A 11 13.41 32.03 2.93
CA GLY A 11 12.15 31.28 2.97
C GLY A 11 11.94 30.27 1.84
N ASP A 12 12.87 30.20 0.87
CA ASP A 12 12.74 29.34 -0.30
C ASP A 12 12.74 27.85 0.06
N PHE A 13 13.60 27.44 0.99
CA PHE A 13 13.65 26.05 1.43
C PHE A 13 12.34 25.66 2.12
N THR A 14 11.83 26.52 2.99
CA THR A 14 10.57 26.33 3.72
C THR A 14 9.40 26.26 2.74
N ARG A 15 9.36 27.14 1.74
CA ARG A 15 8.34 27.12 0.68
C ARG A 15 8.30 25.77 -0.04
N TRP A 16 9.45 25.28 -0.51
CA TRP A 16 9.53 23.96 -1.16
C TRP A 16 9.20 22.81 -0.21
N ARG A 17 9.67 22.87 1.04
CA ARG A 17 9.35 21.86 2.06
C ARG A 17 7.85 21.77 2.32
N GLN A 18 7.15 22.90 2.42
CA GLN A 18 5.69 22.92 2.59
C GLN A 18 4.96 22.38 1.35
N ALA A 19 5.42 22.72 0.15
CA ALA A 19 4.87 22.15 -1.07
C ALA A 19 5.02 20.62 -1.11
N LEU A 20 6.20 20.10 -0.75
CA LEU A 20 6.46 18.66 -0.66
C LEU A 20 5.66 18.01 0.48
N LEU A 21 5.42 18.71 1.59
CA LEU A 21 4.58 18.20 2.68
C LEU A 21 3.12 17.98 2.26
N GLY A 22 2.67 18.60 1.16
CA GLY A 22 1.39 18.30 0.50
C GLY A 22 1.28 16.89 -0.10
N CYS A 23 2.34 16.08 -0.01
CA CYS A 23 2.45 14.73 -0.56
C CYS A 23 2.43 14.70 -2.10
N TYR A 24 2.22 13.52 -2.69
CA TYR A 24 2.17 13.34 -4.14
C TYR A 24 1.03 14.15 -4.76
N PRO A 25 1.24 14.74 -5.97
CA PRO A 25 0.12 15.17 -6.81
C PRO A 25 -0.91 14.06 -6.97
N GLU A 26 -2.18 14.42 -7.02
CA GLU A 26 -3.27 13.45 -6.87
C GLU A 26 -3.24 12.34 -7.92
N ASP A 27 -3.04 12.67 -9.19
CA ASP A 27 -2.93 11.70 -10.29
C ASP A 27 -1.76 10.72 -10.09
N VAL A 28 -0.64 11.19 -9.55
CA VAL A 28 0.53 10.35 -9.22
C VAL A 28 0.20 9.42 -8.05
N ARG A 29 -0.51 9.92 -7.04
CA ARG A 29 -0.97 9.14 -5.88
C ARG A 29 -1.93 8.03 -6.33
N LEU A 30 -2.94 8.37 -7.14
CA LEU A 30 -3.92 7.42 -7.68
C LEU A 30 -3.25 6.35 -8.54
N LYS A 31 -2.31 6.73 -9.40
CA LYS A 31 -1.53 5.77 -10.20
C LYS A 31 -0.78 4.78 -9.33
N LYS A 32 -0.11 5.26 -8.28
CA LYS A 32 0.60 4.38 -7.32
C LYS A 32 -0.36 3.45 -6.57
N ILE A 33 -1.51 3.96 -6.13
CA ILE A 33 -2.55 3.15 -5.47
C ILE A 33 -3.04 2.05 -6.41
N ALA A 34 -3.38 2.38 -7.65
CA ALA A 34 -3.86 1.41 -8.62
C ALA A 34 -2.82 0.30 -8.90
N SER A 35 -1.54 0.68 -9.09
CA SER A 35 -0.44 -0.29 -9.22
C SER A 35 -0.31 -1.20 -7.99
N LEU A 36 -0.39 -0.65 -6.78
CA LEU A 36 -0.30 -1.44 -5.54
C LEU A 36 -1.50 -2.39 -5.38
N CYS A 37 -2.71 -1.98 -5.77
CA CYS A 37 -3.87 -2.88 -5.75
C CYS A 37 -3.62 -4.14 -6.59
N ILE A 38 -2.98 -4.00 -7.76
CA ILE A 38 -2.60 -5.13 -8.62
C ILE A 38 -1.59 -6.03 -7.91
N THR A 39 -0.49 -5.47 -7.41
CA THR A 39 0.60 -6.27 -6.85
C THR A 39 0.21 -6.95 -5.53
N ILE A 40 -0.61 -6.29 -4.70
CA ILE A 40 -1.15 -6.86 -3.46
C ILE A 40 -2.10 -8.03 -3.78
N ALA A 41 -3.03 -7.84 -4.72
CA ALA A 41 -3.93 -8.91 -5.15
C ALA A 41 -3.17 -10.11 -5.72
N GLN A 42 -2.17 -9.85 -6.57
CA GLN A 42 -1.38 -10.91 -7.17
C GLN A 42 -0.56 -11.68 -6.14
N THR A 43 0.17 -10.98 -5.25
CA THR A 43 1.06 -11.63 -4.28
C THR A 43 0.28 -12.29 -3.13
N GLY A 44 -0.70 -11.60 -2.55
CA GLY A 44 -1.49 -12.11 -1.43
C GLY A 44 -2.59 -13.06 -1.87
N GLN A 45 -3.60 -12.52 -2.55
CA GLN A 45 -4.87 -13.24 -2.80
C GLN A 45 -4.76 -14.34 -3.87
N TYR A 46 -3.75 -14.29 -4.76
CA TYR A 46 -3.63 -15.24 -5.87
C TYR A 46 -2.41 -16.16 -5.80
N ASN A 47 -1.20 -15.59 -5.73
CA ASN A 47 0.04 -16.36 -5.91
C ASN A 47 0.43 -17.18 -4.67
N PHE A 48 0.21 -16.65 -3.45
CA PHE A 48 0.63 -17.32 -2.22
C PHE A 48 0.08 -18.75 -2.09
N ALA A 49 -1.25 -18.91 -2.10
CA ALA A 49 -1.91 -20.21 -1.98
C ALA A 49 -1.54 -21.17 -3.13
N ARG A 50 -1.28 -20.63 -4.33
CA ARG A 50 -0.85 -21.42 -5.48
C ARG A 50 0.59 -21.91 -5.34
N SER A 51 1.49 -21.08 -4.82
CA SER A 51 2.88 -21.46 -4.52
C SER A 51 2.94 -22.50 -3.41
N MET A 52 2.15 -22.32 -2.35
CA MET A 52 2.07 -23.28 -1.24
C MET A 52 1.59 -24.67 -1.70
N ARG A 53 0.51 -24.74 -2.48
CA ARG A 53 0.01 -26.01 -3.06
C ARG A 53 1.00 -26.75 -3.95
N ARG A 54 2.00 -26.03 -4.49
CA ARG A 54 3.06 -26.60 -5.34
C ARG A 54 4.33 -26.94 -4.58
N GLY A 55 4.41 -26.62 -3.29
CA GLY A 55 5.63 -26.75 -2.50
C GLY A 55 6.72 -25.73 -2.85
N GLU A 56 6.37 -24.64 -3.53
CA GLU A 56 7.32 -23.61 -3.99
C GLU A 56 7.58 -22.57 -2.89
N LEU A 57 8.39 -22.96 -1.89
CA LEU A 57 8.60 -22.19 -0.66
C LEU A 57 9.22 -20.80 -0.88
N PHE A 58 10.13 -20.65 -1.85
CA PHE A 58 10.70 -19.35 -2.19
C PHE A 58 9.60 -18.39 -2.67
N SER A 59 8.76 -18.85 -3.59
CA SER A 59 7.68 -18.04 -4.16
C SER A 59 6.63 -17.66 -3.12
N ALA A 60 6.30 -18.59 -2.21
CA ALA A 60 5.41 -18.30 -1.09
C ALA A 60 6.00 -17.24 -0.14
N SER A 61 7.27 -17.41 0.24
CA SER A 61 7.97 -16.46 1.13
C SER A 61 8.10 -15.08 0.50
N TYR A 62 8.44 -15.02 -0.79
CA TYR A 62 8.49 -13.78 -1.56
C TYR A 62 7.13 -13.09 -1.58
N SER A 63 6.06 -13.85 -1.82
CA SER A 63 4.69 -13.31 -1.86
C SER A 63 4.31 -12.63 -0.54
N VAL A 64 4.61 -13.25 0.61
CA VAL A 64 4.35 -12.66 1.93
C VAL A 64 5.13 -11.36 2.13
N VAL A 65 6.43 -11.34 1.85
CA VAL A 65 7.27 -10.14 2.05
C VAL A 65 6.84 -9.00 1.12
N LYS A 66 6.56 -9.31 -0.15
CA LYS A 66 6.10 -8.34 -1.14
C LYS A 66 4.73 -7.78 -0.77
N PHE A 67 3.79 -8.64 -0.39
CA PHE A 67 2.48 -8.23 0.10
C PHE A 67 2.60 -7.27 1.29
N CYS A 68 3.37 -7.62 2.32
CA CYS A 68 3.56 -6.77 3.50
C CYS A 68 4.13 -5.40 3.13
N THR A 69 5.12 -5.36 2.23
CA THR A 69 5.75 -4.12 1.78
C THR A 69 4.75 -3.23 1.02
N ASP A 70 3.99 -3.81 0.11
CA ASP A 70 3.02 -3.10 -0.71
C ASP A 70 1.81 -2.64 0.10
N ALA A 71 1.30 -3.48 1.00
CA ALA A 71 0.19 -3.13 1.90
C ALA A 71 0.57 -1.93 2.77
N ILE A 72 1.76 -1.94 3.39
CA ILE A 72 2.24 -0.78 4.15
C ILE A 72 2.34 0.46 3.24
N ALA A 73 2.91 0.34 2.04
CA ALA A 73 3.04 1.46 1.11
C ALA A 73 1.66 2.04 0.72
N LEU A 74 0.66 1.18 0.50
CA LEU A 74 -0.71 1.59 0.19
C LEU A 74 -1.32 2.36 1.37
N VAL A 75 -1.18 1.86 2.60
CA VAL A 75 -1.68 2.55 3.80
C VAL A 75 -1.04 3.94 3.95
N PHE A 76 0.25 4.10 3.65
CA PHE A 76 0.89 5.41 3.60
C PHE A 76 0.23 6.36 2.58
N LEU A 77 -0.07 5.89 1.37
CA LEU A 77 -0.73 6.70 0.33
C LEU A 77 -2.17 7.05 0.69
N LEU A 78 -2.90 6.14 1.36
CA LEU A 78 -4.26 6.38 1.86
C LEU A 78 -4.27 7.41 3.01
N ASN A 79 -3.21 7.46 3.80
CA ASN A 79 -2.98 8.50 4.81
C ASN A 79 -2.39 9.80 4.25
N ARG A 80 -2.15 9.90 2.92
CA ARG A 80 -1.46 11.02 2.26
C ARG A 80 -0.12 11.36 2.93
N ARG A 81 0.67 10.33 3.28
CA ARG A 81 2.00 10.45 3.87
C ARG A 81 3.03 9.71 3.03
N TYR A 82 4.26 10.22 2.99
CA TYR A 82 5.36 9.46 2.39
C TYR A 82 5.79 8.33 3.31
N ALA A 83 5.89 7.14 2.74
CA ALA A 83 6.51 6.00 3.40
C ALA A 83 8.01 6.30 3.66
N PRO A 84 8.53 5.97 4.86
CA PRO A 84 9.95 6.09 5.15
C PRO A 84 10.76 4.99 4.43
N PHE A 85 12.08 5.04 4.57
CA PHE A 85 12.98 4.01 4.04
C PHE A 85 12.61 2.61 4.56
N TYR A 86 12.83 1.58 3.74
CA TYR A 86 12.24 0.24 3.90
C TYR A 86 12.40 -0.34 5.32
N LYS A 87 13.58 -0.17 5.94
CA LYS A 87 13.89 -0.69 7.27
C LYS A 87 13.00 -0.13 8.40
N TRP A 88 12.32 0.99 8.15
CA TRP A 88 11.43 1.66 9.11
C TRP A 88 9.95 1.45 8.83
N LEU A 89 9.58 0.83 7.70
CA LEU A 89 8.19 0.74 7.24
C LEU A 89 7.26 0.12 8.28
N HIS A 90 7.62 -1.06 8.78
CA HIS A 90 6.78 -1.80 9.74
C HIS A 90 6.62 -1.02 11.05
N ARG A 91 7.67 -0.36 11.55
CA ARG A 91 7.55 0.50 12.74
C ARG A 91 6.68 1.72 12.49
N ALA A 92 6.87 2.39 11.36
CA ALA A 92 6.24 3.67 11.08
C ALA A 92 4.75 3.55 10.70
N VAL A 93 4.32 2.42 10.13
CA VAL A 93 2.90 2.21 9.78
C VAL A 93 2.01 2.23 11.03
N LYS A 94 2.54 1.80 12.19
CA LYS A 94 1.84 1.77 13.46
C LYS A 94 1.26 3.13 13.87
N ASP A 95 1.96 4.21 13.53
CA ASP A 95 1.62 5.58 13.95
C ASP A 95 0.70 6.31 12.94
N LEU A 96 0.18 5.58 11.94
CA LEU A 96 -0.76 6.13 10.97
C LEU A 96 -2.20 6.14 11.50
N PRO A 97 -2.95 7.25 11.36
CA PRO A 97 -4.33 7.35 11.82
C PRO A 97 -5.30 6.34 11.17
N LEU A 98 -5.09 6.02 9.89
CA LEU A 98 -5.96 5.10 9.15
C LEU A 98 -5.27 3.72 9.08
N MET A 99 -5.88 2.72 9.73
CA MET A 99 -5.51 1.29 9.73
C MET A 99 -4.07 0.98 10.18
N GLY A 100 -3.35 1.97 10.73
CA GLY A 100 -1.92 1.83 10.98
C GLY A 100 -1.60 0.73 11.99
N HIS A 101 -2.37 0.67 13.08
CA HIS A 101 -2.21 -0.30 14.13
C HIS A 101 -2.59 -1.72 13.67
N GLU A 102 -3.69 -1.86 12.95
CA GLU A 102 -4.20 -3.11 12.40
C GLU A 102 -3.20 -3.71 11.42
N VAL A 103 -2.72 -2.93 10.45
CA VAL A 103 -1.75 -3.37 9.45
C VAL A 103 -0.41 -3.71 10.11
N HIS A 104 0.05 -2.94 11.10
CA HIS A 104 1.24 -3.27 11.87
C HIS A 104 1.14 -4.65 12.53
N LYS A 105 0.00 -4.94 13.17
CA LYS A 105 -0.28 -6.23 13.82
C LYS A 105 -0.32 -7.37 12.81
N CYS A 106 -1.08 -7.22 11.72
CA CYS A 106 -1.23 -8.25 10.68
C CYS A 106 0.10 -8.59 10.00
N VAL A 107 0.92 -7.58 9.66
CA VAL A 107 2.26 -7.80 9.11
C VAL A 107 3.15 -8.57 10.08
N GLY A 108 3.08 -8.25 11.38
CA GLY A 108 3.80 -9.01 12.41
C GLY A 108 3.37 -10.47 12.44
N ALA A 109 2.05 -10.73 12.41
CA ALA A 109 1.49 -12.08 12.41
C ALA A 109 1.89 -12.88 11.16
N LEU A 110 1.83 -12.28 9.96
CA LEU A 110 2.21 -12.93 8.70
C LEU A 110 3.64 -13.47 8.70
N LEU A 111 4.57 -12.74 9.33
CA LEU A 111 5.99 -13.09 9.38
C LEU A 111 6.31 -14.14 10.46
N THR A 112 5.41 -14.37 11.42
CA THR A 112 5.59 -15.32 12.52
C THR A 112 4.66 -16.53 12.45
N ALA A 113 3.68 -16.53 11.54
CA ALA A 113 2.73 -17.62 11.37
C ALA A 113 3.47 -18.92 11.04
N ALA A 114 3.10 -19.99 11.75
CA ALA A 114 3.66 -21.32 11.51
C ALA A 114 2.94 -22.04 10.37
N GLU A 115 1.62 -21.80 10.25
CA GLU A 115 0.76 -22.51 9.31
C GLU A 115 0.40 -21.64 8.09
N PRO A 116 0.51 -22.17 6.87
CA PRO A 116 0.16 -21.45 5.65
C PRO A 116 -1.29 -20.96 5.60
N GLU A 117 -2.22 -21.71 6.19
CA GLU A 117 -3.64 -21.36 6.26
C GLU A 117 -3.84 -20.06 7.06
N GLN A 118 -3.11 -19.89 8.17
CA GLN A 118 -3.15 -18.65 8.96
C GLN A 118 -2.58 -17.45 8.19
N GLN A 119 -1.56 -17.70 7.35
CA GLN A 119 -1.02 -16.67 6.46
C GLN A 119 -2.07 -16.27 5.41
N GLU A 120 -2.71 -17.23 4.75
CA GLU A 120 -3.75 -17.00 3.75
C GLU A 120 -4.94 -16.21 4.32
N GLU A 121 -5.44 -16.60 5.50
CA GLU A 121 -6.50 -15.87 6.22
C GLU A 121 -6.09 -14.42 6.53
N THR A 122 -4.86 -14.21 6.97
CA THR A 122 -4.36 -12.85 7.29
C THR A 122 -4.15 -12.01 6.03
N LEU A 123 -3.66 -12.61 4.93
CA LEU A 123 -3.53 -11.93 3.63
C LEU A 123 -4.89 -11.47 3.11
N GLU A 124 -5.92 -12.32 3.22
CA GLU A 124 -7.28 -11.98 2.79
C GLU A 124 -7.89 -10.90 3.69
N ALA A 125 -7.77 -11.03 5.02
CA ALA A 125 -8.29 -10.04 5.95
C ALA A 125 -7.68 -8.65 5.75
N VAL A 126 -6.37 -8.57 5.45
CA VAL A 126 -5.72 -7.29 5.10
C VAL A 126 -6.23 -6.77 3.75
N SER A 127 -6.47 -7.65 2.78
CA SER A 127 -6.98 -7.25 1.45
C SER A 127 -8.39 -6.66 1.54
N VAL A 128 -9.28 -7.27 2.32
CA VAL A 128 -10.63 -6.75 2.63
C VAL A 128 -10.54 -5.39 3.32
N LEU A 129 -9.69 -5.26 4.35
CA LEU A 129 -9.49 -3.99 5.06
C LEU A 129 -9.06 -2.85 4.13
N LEU A 130 -8.15 -3.14 3.19
CA LEU A 130 -7.69 -2.18 2.19
C LEU A 130 -8.80 -1.84 1.18
N ALA A 131 -9.57 -2.83 0.73
CA ALA A 131 -10.70 -2.65 -0.17
C ALA A 131 -11.79 -1.76 0.46
N ASP A 132 -12.10 -1.98 1.73
CA ASP A 132 -13.05 -1.15 2.50
C ASP A 132 -12.59 0.28 2.62
N GLU A 133 -11.30 0.52 2.88
CA GLU A 133 -10.78 1.87 2.96
C GLU A 133 -10.79 2.58 1.60
N LEU A 134 -10.49 1.87 0.50
CA LEU A 134 -10.60 2.42 -0.85
C LEU A 134 -12.03 2.88 -1.14
N ARG A 135 -13.03 2.05 -0.77
CA ARG A 135 -14.45 2.42 -0.86
C ARG A 135 -14.79 3.62 0.01
N ARG A 136 -14.35 3.60 1.28
CA ARG A 136 -14.62 4.68 2.24
C ARG A 136 -14.06 6.04 1.81
N GLN A 137 -12.92 6.04 1.12
CA GLN A 137 -12.33 7.26 0.54
C GLN A 137 -12.91 7.65 -0.82
N GLY A 138 -13.86 6.88 -1.37
CA GLY A 138 -14.44 7.13 -2.69
C GLY A 138 -13.45 6.91 -3.84
N LEU A 139 -12.42 6.08 -3.63
CA LEU A 139 -11.41 5.75 -4.64
C LEU A 139 -11.80 4.55 -5.49
N SER A 140 -12.78 3.78 -5.04
CA SER A 140 -13.32 2.63 -5.74
C SER A 140 -14.79 2.42 -5.35
N ASP A 141 -15.60 1.99 -6.31
CA ASP A 141 -17.00 1.59 -6.14
C ASP A 141 -17.17 0.05 -6.25
N SER A 142 -16.07 -0.70 -6.38
CA SER A 142 -16.12 -2.15 -6.52
C SER A 142 -16.66 -2.81 -5.25
N PRO A 143 -17.69 -3.69 -5.34
CA PRO A 143 -18.18 -4.46 -4.20
C PRO A 143 -17.29 -5.67 -3.89
N SER A 144 -16.29 -5.97 -4.73
CA SER A 144 -15.40 -7.10 -4.59
C SER A 144 -14.39 -6.89 -3.45
N ASP A 145 -13.99 -7.97 -2.80
CA ASP A 145 -12.87 -8.00 -1.85
C ASP A 145 -11.53 -8.27 -2.55
N PHE A 146 -11.56 -8.63 -3.83
CA PHE A 146 -10.38 -8.84 -4.64
C PHE A 146 -9.80 -7.49 -5.10
N LEU A 147 -8.61 -7.13 -4.59
CA LEU A 147 -8.01 -5.81 -4.82
C LEU A 147 -7.71 -5.52 -6.30
N LEU A 148 -7.56 -6.55 -7.14
CA LEU A 148 -7.37 -6.36 -8.58
C LEU A 148 -8.55 -5.62 -9.22
N ASP A 149 -9.77 -5.86 -8.71
CA ASP A 149 -11.00 -5.25 -9.23
C ASP A 149 -11.09 -3.76 -8.86
N HIS A 150 -10.34 -3.31 -7.86
CA HIS A 150 -10.26 -1.91 -7.44
C HIS A 150 -9.27 -1.10 -8.28
N ALA A 151 -8.22 -1.73 -8.80
CA ALA A 151 -7.19 -1.07 -9.60
C ALA A 151 -7.75 -0.23 -10.77
N PRO A 152 -8.63 -0.77 -11.66
CA PRO A 152 -9.18 0.03 -12.75
C PRO A 152 -10.12 1.15 -12.27
N ARG A 153 -10.79 0.97 -11.11
CA ARG A 153 -11.66 2.01 -10.52
C ARG A 153 -10.81 3.19 -10.06
N VAL A 154 -9.77 2.93 -9.28
CA VAL A 154 -8.81 3.96 -8.84
C VAL A 154 -8.19 4.67 -10.05
N GLN A 155 -7.76 3.91 -11.06
CA GLN A 155 -7.14 4.47 -12.26
C GLN A 155 -8.08 5.40 -13.03
N SER A 156 -9.38 5.13 -13.04
CA SER A 156 -10.37 5.96 -13.74
C SER A 156 -10.45 7.39 -13.20
N HIS A 157 -10.07 7.60 -11.94
CA HIS A 157 -10.05 8.93 -11.29
C HIS A 157 -8.85 9.80 -11.71
N ILE A 158 -7.81 9.23 -12.33
CA ILE A 158 -6.63 9.99 -12.81
C ILE A 158 -7.08 10.94 -13.91
N ARG A 159 -6.77 12.24 -13.83
CA ARG A 159 -7.20 13.23 -14.84
C ARG A 159 -6.27 13.32 -16.05
N ASP A 160 -4.97 13.27 -15.82
CA ASP A 160 -3.95 13.28 -16.86
C ASP A 160 -4.02 12.01 -17.72
N ALA A 161 -4.21 12.20 -19.03
CA ALA A 161 -4.40 11.09 -19.97
C ALA A 161 -3.15 10.21 -20.12
N THR A 162 -1.95 10.81 -20.06
CA THR A 162 -0.67 10.09 -20.17
C THR A 162 -0.45 9.21 -18.94
N LEU A 163 -0.73 9.75 -17.75
CA LEU A 163 -0.64 8.97 -16.51
C LEU A 163 -1.68 7.86 -16.47
N ARG A 164 -2.89 8.10 -17.00
CA ARG A 164 -3.98 7.13 -17.04
C ARG A 164 -3.69 5.94 -17.96
N GLN A 165 -2.99 6.09 -19.08
CA GLN A 165 -2.81 5.00 -20.07
C GLN A 165 -1.88 3.86 -19.61
N HIS A 166 -0.96 4.11 -18.68
CA HIS A 166 0.08 3.14 -18.31
C HIS A 166 -0.03 2.70 -16.84
N LEU A 167 -0.58 1.52 -16.59
CA LEU A 167 -0.35 0.82 -15.33
C LEU A 167 0.96 0.05 -15.43
N SER A 168 1.94 0.42 -14.62
CA SER A 168 3.09 -0.43 -14.34
C SER A 168 2.74 -1.27 -13.11
N ALA A 169 2.61 -2.59 -13.28
CA ALA A 169 2.63 -3.53 -12.16
C ALA A 169 4.05 -3.67 -11.60
#